data_AF-A0A7W4JFC1-F1
#
_entry.id   AF-A0A7W4JFC1-F1
#
_cell.length_a   1.000
_cell.length_b   1.000
_cell.length_c   1.000
_cell.angle_alpha   90.00
_cell.angle_beta   90.00
_cell.angle_gamma   90.00
#
_symmetry.space_group_name_H-M   'P 1'
#
loop_
_entity.id
_entity.type
_entity.pdbx_description
1 polymer ?
#
loop_
_entity_poly.entity_id
_entity_poly.type
_entity_poly.pdbx_seq_one_letter_code
_entity_poly.pdbx_strand_id
1 'polypeptide(L)'
;MTEDMNAEIARIQGYLLHFRDEVGKLIHIWETYSYMSAHMDELNSVFSDRLSNNTLDIIMGSLVHQTWLILMRMWDDNNSYNENLRISFIFNSLNKKKFRNQLSIFVNIEKGIVDDGFFRIKNIYYYYIEQSSPGYSIYSNIKNIRNIRLAHRDIKKSIEVSHSPSELNKFYEDTIEVTAGIFHAFGLVFSEREYKFWGSEGAKAFLDKILRENDNV
;
A
#
# COMPACT_ATOMS: atom_id res chain seq x y z
N MET A 1 30.97 12.21 -4.26
CA MET A 1 29.61 12.48 -4.81
C MET A 1 29.02 11.23 -5.47
N THR A 2 29.78 10.46 -6.27
CA THR A 2 29.34 9.17 -6.84
C THR A 2 29.25 8.04 -5.80
N GLU A 3 30.18 8.00 -4.83
CA GLU A 3 30.15 7.02 -3.72
C GLU A 3 28.90 7.15 -2.84
N ASP A 4 28.45 8.39 -2.59
CA ASP A 4 27.24 8.70 -1.83
C ASP A 4 25.97 8.21 -2.56
N MET A 5 25.91 8.37 -3.89
CA MET A 5 24.80 7.85 -4.71
C MET A 5 24.78 6.32 -4.77
N ASN A 6 25.95 5.66 -4.88
CA ASN A 6 26.03 4.21 -4.85
C ASN A 6 25.57 3.64 -3.50
N ALA A 7 25.95 4.29 -2.40
CA ALA A 7 25.46 3.93 -1.07
C ALA A 7 23.94 4.10 -0.95
N GLU A 8 23.39 5.20 -1.50
CA GLU A 8 21.94 5.43 -1.55
C GLU A 8 21.20 4.37 -2.38
N ILE A 9 21.71 4.02 -3.56
CA ILE A 9 21.16 2.96 -4.43
C ILE A 9 21.19 1.61 -3.71
N ALA A 10 22.34 1.23 -3.16
CA ALA A 10 22.51 -0.02 -2.43
C ALA A 10 21.58 -0.10 -1.22
N ARG A 11 21.41 1.03 -0.51
CA ARG A 11 20.46 1.12 0.60
C ARG A 11 19.03 0.89 0.13
N ILE A 12 18.58 1.57 -0.94
CA ILE A 12 17.22 1.36 -1.47
C ILE A 12 17.03 -0.09 -1.87
N GLN A 13 17.96 -0.67 -2.63
CA GLN A 13 17.89 -2.08 -3.05
C GLN A 13 17.83 -3.04 -1.87
N GLY A 14 18.63 -2.81 -0.82
CA GLY A 14 18.61 -3.63 0.39
C GLY A 14 17.25 -3.65 1.10
N TYR A 15 16.45 -2.57 0.96
CA TYR A 15 15.12 -2.50 1.55
C TYR A 15 13.97 -2.82 0.59
N LEU A 16 14.22 -3.06 -0.71
CA LEU A 16 13.15 -3.37 -1.67
C LEU A 16 12.40 -4.67 -1.32
N LEU A 17 13.07 -5.64 -0.69
CA LEU A 17 12.41 -6.87 -0.23
C LEU A 17 11.42 -6.59 0.90
N HIS A 18 11.81 -5.82 1.91
CA HIS A 18 10.90 -5.41 2.99
C HIS A 18 9.74 -4.56 2.46
N PHE A 19 10.01 -3.70 1.48
CA PHE A 19 8.96 -2.93 0.81
C PHE A 19 7.98 -3.85 0.04
N ARG A 20 8.49 -4.89 -0.62
CA ARG A 20 7.68 -5.95 -1.25
C ARG A 20 6.75 -6.62 -0.25
N ASP A 21 7.26 -6.98 0.93
CA ASP A 21 6.49 -7.65 1.97
C ASP A 21 5.36 -6.76 2.51
N GLU A 22 5.62 -5.46 2.70
CA GLU A 22 4.58 -4.50 3.10
C GLU A 22 3.49 -4.37 2.02
N VAL A 23 3.87 -4.33 0.74
CA VAL A 23 2.92 -4.32 -0.39
C VAL A 23 2.10 -5.61 -0.43
N GLY A 24 2.75 -6.77 -0.21
CA GLY A 24 2.04 -8.06 -0.16
C GLY A 24 0.99 -8.11 0.96
N LYS A 25 1.31 -7.55 2.14
CA LYS A 25 0.32 -7.41 3.23
C LYS A 25 -0.83 -6.48 2.84
N LEU A 26 -0.53 -5.34 2.20
CA LEU A 26 -1.55 -4.40 1.75
C LEU A 26 -2.54 -5.07 0.80
N ILE A 27 -2.03 -5.75 -0.23
CA ILE A 27 -2.84 -6.50 -1.20
C ILE A 27 -3.69 -7.53 -0.47
N HIS A 28 -3.08 -8.37 0.36
CA HIS A 28 -3.81 -9.42 1.06
C HIS A 28 -4.97 -8.88 1.90
N ILE A 29 -4.74 -7.82 2.67
CA ILE A 29 -5.75 -7.22 3.54
C ILE A 29 -6.87 -6.56 2.72
N TRP A 30 -6.51 -5.76 1.71
CA TRP A 30 -7.48 -5.01 0.93
C TRP A 30 -8.34 -5.91 0.04
N GLU A 31 -7.73 -6.91 -0.58
CA GLU A 31 -8.45 -7.89 -1.41
C GLU A 31 -9.36 -8.78 -0.56
N THR A 32 -8.94 -9.13 0.67
CA THR A 32 -9.80 -9.84 1.63
C THR A 32 -11.02 -8.99 2.00
N TYR A 33 -10.81 -7.72 2.35
CA TYR A 33 -11.90 -6.78 2.64
C TYR A 33 -12.85 -6.64 1.44
N SER A 34 -12.29 -6.44 0.25
CA SER A 34 -13.07 -6.23 -0.99
C SER A 34 -13.90 -7.46 -1.32
N TYR A 35 -13.32 -8.65 -1.17
CA TYR A 35 -14.01 -9.91 -1.40
C TYR A 35 -15.12 -10.15 -0.36
N MET A 36 -14.86 -9.94 0.92
CA MET A 36 -15.89 -10.04 1.98
C MET A 36 -17.03 -9.04 1.77
N SER A 37 -16.70 -7.79 1.42
CA SER A 37 -17.69 -6.75 1.13
C SER A 37 -18.62 -7.15 -0.02
N ALA A 38 -18.06 -7.74 -1.08
CA ALA A 38 -18.83 -8.21 -2.23
C ALA A 38 -19.73 -9.42 -1.93
N HIS A 39 -19.42 -10.21 -0.91
CA HIS A 39 -20.17 -11.41 -0.51
C HIS A 39 -20.84 -11.23 0.87
N MET A 40 -21.14 -9.99 1.26
CA MET A 40 -21.67 -9.67 2.60
C MET A 40 -23.04 -10.31 2.85
N ASP A 41 -23.89 -10.40 1.82
CA ASP A 41 -25.20 -11.04 1.94
C ASP A 41 -25.09 -12.54 2.22
N GLU A 42 -24.16 -13.22 1.54
CA GLU A 42 -23.86 -14.64 1.76
C GLU A 42 -23.32 -14.86 3.18
N LEU A 43 -22.36 -14.03 3.59
CA LEU A 43 -21.79 -14.07 4.95
C LEU A 43 -22.88 -13.86 6.00
N ASN A 44 -23.74 -12.85 5.83
CA ASN A 44 -24.85 -12.59 6.75
C ASN A 44 -25.84 -13.76 6.80
N SER A 45 -26.12 -14.42 5.68
CA SER A 45 -27.01 -15.58 5.64
C SER A 45 -26.49 -16.78 6.44
N VAL A 46 -25.17 -16.97 6.44
CA VAL A 46 -24.50 -18.06 7.18
C VAL A 46 -24.39 -17.74 8.66
N PHE A 47 -24.22 -16.46 8.98
CA PHE A 47 -23.93 -16.00 10.33
C PHE A 47 -25.11 -15.44 11.11
N SER A 48 -26.29 -15.30 10.49
CA SER A 48 -27.50 -14.76 11.12
C SER A 48 -27.86 -15.41 12.45
N ASP A 49 -27.53 -16.70 12.61
CA ASP A 49 -27.84 -17.49 13.81
C ASP A 49 -26.64 -17.73 14.74
N ARG A 50 -25.40 -17.39 14.32
CA ARG A 50 -24.15 -17.83 15.01
C ARG A 50 -23.19 -16.71 15.39
N LEU A 51 -23.19 -15.60 14.65
CA LEU A 51 -22.29 -14.48 14.85
C LEU A 51 -23.12 -13.19 14.85
N SER A 52 -23.06 -12.42 15.94
CA SER A 52 -23.69 -11.09 15.93
C SER A 52 -23.11 -10.28 14.77
N ASN A 53 -23.94 -9.58 13.99
CA ASN A 53 -23.51 -8.70 12.87
C ASN A 53 -22.30 -7.82 13.26
N ASN A 54 -22.23 -7.42 14.54
CA ASN A 54 -21.10 -6.72 15.15
C ASN A 54 -19.72 -7.37 14.92
N THR A 55 -19.63 -8.69 14.81
CA THR A 55 -18.33 -9.37 14.63
C THR A 55 -17.80 -9.23 13.21
N LEU A 56 -18.68 -9.35 12.21
CA LEU A 56 -18.32 -9.07 10.82
C LEU A 56 -17.93 -7.60 10.66
N ASP A 57 -18.67 -6.69 11.29
CA ASP A 57 -18.34 -5.26 11.32
C ASP A 57 -16.97 -4.99 11.96
N ILE A 58 -16.63 -5.67 13.07
CA ILE A 58 -15.32 -5.57 13.72
C ILE A 58 -14.20 -6.08 12.80
N ILE A 59 -14.39 -7.22 12.14
CA ILE A 59 -13.39 -7.79 11.21
C ILE A 59 -13.18 -6.83 10.04
N MET A 60 -14.26 -6.38 9.39
CA MET A 60 -14.20 -5.44 8.27
C MET A 60 -13.54 -4.12 8.67
N GLY A 61 -13.93 -3.56 9.82
CA GLY A 61 -13.31 -2.36 10.37
C GLY A 61 -11.81 -2.53 10.66
N SER A 62 -11.41 -3.70 11.16
CA SER A 62 -10.00 -4.04 11.38
C SER A 62 -9.20 -4.10 10.07
N LEU A 63 -9.75 -4.71 9.01
CA LEU A 63 -9.09 -4.78 7.70
C LEU A 63 -8.89 -3.38 7.09
N VAL A 64 -9.91 -2.51 7.14
CA VAL A 64 -9.79 -1.11 6.70
C VAL A 64 -8.74 -0.38 7.53
N HIS A 65 -8.74 -0.56 8.85
CA HIS A 65 -7.75 0.06 9.75
C HIS A 65 -6.31 -0.37 9.44
N GLN A 66 -6.09 -1.66 9.17
CA GLN A 66 -4.77 -2.19 8.81
C GLN A 66 -4.31 -1.69 7.43
N THR A 67 -5.24 -1.55 6.48
CA THR A 67 -4.98 -0.93 5.17
C THR A 67 -4.42 0.49 5.36
N TRP A 68 -5.09 1.32 6.17
CA TRP A 68 -4.62 2.67 6.51
C TRP A 68 -3.22 2.67 7.10
N LEU A 69 -2.96 1.74 8.02
CA LEU A 69 -1.65 1.62 8.67
C LEU A 69 -0.52 1.33 7.69
N ILE A 70 -0.74 0.42 6.74
CA ILE A 70 0.28 0.07 5.75
C ILE A 70 0.49 1.23 4.78
N LEU A 71 -0.59 1.81 4.26
CA LEU A 71 -0.54 2.98 3.38
C LEU A 71 0.22 4.14 4.04
N MET A 72 0.00 4.39 5.32
CA MET A 72 0.77 5.37 6.09
C MET A 72 2.26 5.04 6.13
N ARG A 73 2.66 3.80 6.40
CA ARG A 73 4.08 3.44 6.45
C ARG A 73 4.76 3.62 5.09
N MET A 74 4.03 3.42 4.00
CA MET A 74 4.56 3.53 2.63
C MET A 74 4.64 4.98 2.12
N TRP A 75 3.59 5.78 2.35
CA TRP A 75 3.45 7.12 1.77
C TRP A 75 3.91 8.26 2.65
N ASP A 76 3.87 8.09 3.97
CA ASP A 76 4.16 9.20 4.89
C ASP A 76 5.62 9.69 4.78
N ASP A 77 5.79 10.99 4.60
CA ASP A 77 7.10 11.64 4.47
C ASP A 77 7.81 11.90 5.81
N ASN A 78 7.09 11.84 6.94
CA ASN A 78 7.56 12.31 8.25
C ASN A 78 7.41 11.26 9.37
N ASN A 79 8.03 10.09 9.19
CA ASN A 79 8.11 9.06 10.23
C ASN A 79 9.54 9.00 10.85
N SER A 80 9.64 8.87 12.18
CA SER A 80 10.89 8.75 12.94
C SER A 80 11.50 7.34 12.93
N TYR A 81 10.72 6.32 12.51
CA TYR A 81 11.21 4.96 12.31
C TYR A 81 12.00 4.89 10.99
N ASN A 82 13.32 4.96 11.09
CA ASN A 82 14.28 5.02 9.96
C ASN A 82 14.42 3.73 9.15
N GLU A 83 13.70 2.66 9.52
CA GLU A 83 13.94 1.31 8.99
C GLU A 83 13.04 0.95 7.79
N ASN A 84 11.96 1.69 7.54
CA ASN A 84 11.05 1.41 6.43
C ASN A 84 11.36 2.27 5.20
N LEU A 85 11.50 1.63 4.05
CA LEU A 85 11.61 2.30 2.75
C LEU A 85 10.27 2.94 2.36
N ARG A 86 10.30 4.21 1.93
CA ARG A 86 9.11 5.04 1.67
C ARG A 86 9.05 5.46 0.22
N ILE A 87 7.84 5.59 -0.31
CA ILE A 87 7.58 6.08 -1.67
C ILE A 87 8.17 7.48 -1.85
N SER A 88 7.95 8.39 -0.89
CA SER A 88 8.49 9.75 -0.94
C SER A 88 10.02 9.79 -0.99
N PHE A 89 10.69 8.91 -0.23
CA PHE A 89 12.14 8.79 -0.24
C PHE A 89 12.65 8.30 -1.60
N ILE A 90 12.12 7.18 -2.10
CA ILE A 90 12.50 6.61 -3.40
C ILE A 90 12.23 7.61 -4.53
N PHE A 91 11.05 8.26 -4.51
CA PHE A 91 10.67 9.25 -5.50
C PHE A 91 11.65 10.42 -5.53
N ASN A 92 12.02 10.96 -4.37
CA ASN A 92 12.99 12.05 -4.29
C ASN A 92 14.36 11.67 -4.86
N SER A 93 14.80 10.43 -4.68
CA SER A 93 16.02 9.90 -5.31
C SER A 93 15.84 9.79 -6.83
N LEU A 94 14.77 9.11 -7.29
CA LEU A 94 14.47 8.91 -8.71
C LEU A 94 14.22 10.23 -9.45
N ASN A 95 13.70 11.27 -8.80
CA ASN A 95 13.47 12.57 -9.44
C ASN A 95 14.78 13.25 -9.89
N LYS A 96 15.92 12.89 -9.27
CA LYS A 96 17.24 13.38 -9.66
C LYS A 96 17.73 12.65 -10.91
N LYS A 97 17.83 13.36 -12.05
CA LYS A 97 18.37 12.78 -13.31
C LYS A 97 19.74 12.10 -13.14
N LYS A 98 20.63 12.68 -12.31
CA LYS A 98 21.93 12.08 -11.99
C LYS A 98 21.80 10.73 -11.28
N PHE A 99 20.86 10.61 -10.34
CA PHE A 99 20.58 9.35 -9.65
C PHE A 99 20.09 8.29 -10.62
N ARG A 100 19.13 8.60 -11.51
CA ARG A 100 18.64 7.63 -12.52
C ARG A 100 19.74 7.14 -13.46
N ASN A 101 20.61 8.05 -13.91
CA ASN A 101 21.78 7.66 -14.71
C ASN A 101 22.73 6.73 -13.93
N GLN A 102 22.96 7.00 -12.65
CA GLN A 102 23.82 6.17 -11.81
C GLN A 102 23.17 4.82 -11.53
N LEU A 103 21.85 4.80 -11.28
CA LEU A 103 21.08 3.58 -11.06
C LEU A 103 21.19 2.65 -12.26
N SER A 104 21.00 3.13 -13.50
CA SER A 104 21.12 2.31 -14.71
C SER A 104 22.50 1.65 -14.84
N ILE A 105 23.57 2.36 -14.44
CA ILE A 105 24.93 1.82 -14.44
C ILE A 105 25.10 0.80 -13.31
N PHE A 106 24.63 1.11 -12.11
CA PHE A 106 24.81 0.29 -10.92
C PHE A 106 24.10 -1.07 -11.03
N VAL A 107 22.86 -1.07 -11.51
CA VAL A 107 22.06 -2.30 -11.66
C VAL A 107 22.24 -2.96 -13.03
N ASN A 108 23.09 -2.38 -13.88
CA ASN A 108 23.41 -2.87 -15.22
C ASN A 108 22.17 -3.09 -16.11
N ILE A 109 21.33 -2.06 -16.23
CA ILE A 109 20.15 -2.05 -17.10
C ILE A 109 20.14 -0.83 -18.01
N GLU A 110 19.34 -0.90 -19.07
CA GLU A 110 19.14 0.25 -19.96
C GLU A 110 18.51 1.43 -19.21
N LYS A 111 19.03 2.63 -19.45
CA LYS A 111 18.49 3.86 -18.86
C LYS A 111 17.00 4.07 -19.19
N GLY A 112 16.56 3.62 -20.37
CA GLY A 112 15.15 3.70 -20.78
C GLY A 112 14.20 3.02 -19.79
N ILE A 113 14.62 1.90 -19.18
CA ILE A 113 13.85 1.16 -18.17
C ILE A 113 13.71 1.99 -16.88
N VAL A 114 14.81 2.60 -16.43
CA VAL A 114 14.80 3.47 -15.25
C VAL A 114 13.89 4.68 -15.44
N ASP A 115 13.99 5.33 -16.61
CA ASP A 115 13.18 6.49 -16.94
C ASP A 115 11.70 6.11 -17.10
N ASP A 116 11.36 4.99 -17.73
CA ASP A 116 9.96 4.49 -17.84
C ASP A 116 9.34 4.27 -16.46
N GLY A 117 10.06 3.59 -15.55
CA GLY A 117 9.58 3.34 -14.19
C GLY A 117 9.34 4.64 -13.43
N PHE A 118 10.25 5.61 -13.57
CA PHE A 118 10.05 6.95 -12.99
C PHE A 118 8.83 7.66 -13.57
N PHE A 119 8.59 7.60 -14.87
CA PHE A 119 7.44 8.26 -15.50
C PHE A 119 6.10 7.69 -15.03
N ARG A 120 6.01 6.36 -14.83
CA ARG A 120 4.83 5.71 -14.24
C ARG A 120 4.51 6.22 -12.84
N ILE A 121 5.54 6.41 -12.02
CA ILE A 121 5.37 6.90 -10.64
C ILE A 121 4.99 8.39 -10.63
N LYS A 122 5.61 9.19 -11.49
CA LYS A 122 5.65 10.65 -11.37
C LYS A 122 4.27 11.29 -11.28
N ASN A 123 3.38 10.95 -12.20
CA ASN A 123 2.07 11.59 -12.29
C ASN A 123 1.20 11.22 -11.09
N ILE A 124 1.24 9.95 -10.69
CA ILE A 124 0.48 9.44 -9.54
C ILE A 124 0.98 10.08 -8.25
N TYR A 125 2.31 10.14 -8.06
CA TYR A 125 2.88 10.75 -6.87
C TYR A 125 2.45 12.23 -6.73
N TYR A 126 2.58 13.03 -7.80
CA TYR A 126 2.15 14.43 -7.78
C TYR A 126 0.65 14.59 -7.53
N TYR A 127 -0.18 13.71 -8.08
CA TYR A 127 -1.62 13.73 -7.83
C TYR A 127 -1.97 13.62 -6.34
N TYR A 128 -1.18 12.90 -5.53
CA TYR A 128 -1.43 12.77 -4.09
C TYR A 128 -0.74 13.84 -3.23
N ILE A 129 0.42 14.36 -3.64
CA ILE A 129 1.20 15.29 -2.79
C ILE A 129 0.91 16.77 -3.02
N GLU A 130 0.34 17.16 -4.17
CA GLU A 130 0.07 18.56 -4.50
C GLU A 130 -1.23 19.04 -3.85
N GLN A 131 -1.17 20.11 -3.04
CA GLN A 131 -2.33 20.63 -2.28
C GLN A 131 -3.54 20.99 -3.15
N SER A 132 -3.31 21.38 -4.40
CA SER A 132 -4.36 21.71 -5.37
C SER A 132 -5.01 20.50 -6.02
N SER A 133 -4.44 19.31 -5.85
CA SER A 133 -4.95 18.08 -6.46
C SER A 133 -6.09 17.48 -5.63
N PRO A 134 -7.15 16.93 -6.27
CA PRO A 134 -8.20 16.20 -5.57
C PRO A 134 -7.67 15.05 -4.70
N GLY A 135 -6.60 14.38 -5.13
CA GLY A 135 -5.96 13.29 -4.38
C GLY A 135 -5.29 13.75 -3.07
N TYR A 136 -5.08 15.04 -2.87
CA TYR A 136 -4.42 15.52 -1.65
C TYR A 136 -5.23 15.26 -0.38
N SER A 137 -6.56 15.18 -0.47
CA SER A 137 -7.43 14.91 0.69
C SER A 137 -7.08 13.58 1.36
N ILE A 138 -6.90 12.53 0.56
CA ILE A 138 -6.58 11.20 1.07
C ILE A 138 -5.16 11.13 1.63
N TYR A 139 -4.20 11.80 0.98
CA TYR A 139 -2.83 11.93 1.51
C TYR A 139 -2.77 12.75 2.81
N SER A 140 -3.55 13.81 2.90
CA SER A 140 -3.70 14.61 4.13
C SER A 140 -4.31 13.78 5.27
N ASN A 141 -5.28 12.91 4.95
CA ASN A 141 -5.86 11.98 5.92
C ASN A 141 -4.82 11.00 6.49
N ILE A 142 -3.93 10.46 5.66
CA ILE A 142 -2.78 9.63 6.10
C ILE A 142 -1.96 10.38 7.15
N LYS A 143 -1.60 11.63 6.85
CA LYS A 143 -0.81 12.49 7.76
C LYS A 143 -1.56 12.79 9.05
N ASN A 144 -2.87 13.04 8.96
CA ASN A 144 -3.72 13.29 10.12
C ASN A 144 -3.80 12.06 11.04
N ILE A 145 -4.08 10.88 10.48
CA ILE A 145 -4.12 9.62 11.22
C ILE A 145 -2.80 9.37 11.95
N ARG A 146 -1.66 9.64 11.30
CA ARG A 146 -0.34 9.57 11.94
C ARG A 146 -0.22 10.53 13.12
N ASN A 147 -0.52 11.80 12.93
CA ASN A 147 -0.37 12.82 13.96
C ASN A 147 -1.22 12.48 15.18
N ILE A 148 -2.43 11.95 14.98
CA ILE A 148 -3.31 11.48 16.06
C ILE A 148 -2.70 10.28 16.80
N ARG A 149 -2.16 9.28 16.08
CA ARG A 149 -1.49 8.11 16.68
C ARG A 149 -0.24 8.50 17.46
N LEU A 150 0.66 9.29 16.87
CA LEU A 150 1.90 9.75 17.51
C LEU A 150 1.63 10.64 18.73
N ALA A 151 0.50 11.36 18.75
CA ALA A 151 0.18 12.26 19.85
C ALA A 151 -0.17 11.54 21.15
N HIS A 152 -0.72 10.30 21.14
CA HIS A 152 -1.17 9.53 22.32
C HIS A 152 -1.80 10.34 23.49
N ARG A 153 -2.34 11.53 23.22
CA ARG A 153 -2.94 12.43 24.21
C ARG A 153 -4.44 12.31 24.09
N ASP A 154 -5.06 11.49 24.94
CA ASP A 154 -6.45 11.62 25.43
C ASP A 154 -7.55 12.08 24.44
N ILE A 155 -7.46 11.74 23.17
CA ILE A 155 -8.49 12.11 22.21
C ILE A 155 -9.43 10.91 22.05
N LYS A 156 -10.51 10.94 22.83
CA LYS A 156 -11.76 10.20 22.58
C LYS A 156 -12.41 10.54 21.22
N LYS A 157 -11.73 11.25 20.30
CA LYS A 157 -12.23 11.41 18.94
C LYS A 157 -11.84 10.17 18.15
N SER A 158 -12.86 9.44 17.73
CA SER A 158 -12.78 8.54 16.58
C SER A 158 -11.96 9.22 15.49
N ILE A 159 -11.06 8.48 14.86
CA ILE A 159 -10.38 8.94 13.65
C ILE A 159 -11.50 9.28 12.65
N GLU A 160 -11.76 10.57 12.43
CA GLU A 160 -12.68 11.02 11.39
C GLU A 160 -11.96 10.87 10.07
N VAL A 161 -12.31 9.79 9.39
CA VAL A 161 -11.79 9.43 8.10
C VAL A 161 -12.70 10.05 7.04
N SER A 162 -12.25 11.12 6.38
CA SER A 162 -13.02 11.85 5.37
C SER A 162 -12.66 11.42 3.94
N HIS A 163 -12.98 10.19 3.58
CA HIS A 163 -12.97 9.74 2.18
C HIS A 163 -14.04 8.67 1.94
N SER A 164 -14.46 8.56 0.69
CA SER A 164 -15.33 7.51 0.19
C SER A 164 -14.55 6.19 0.00
N PRO A 165 -15.22 5.03 0.10
CA PRO A 165 -14.60 3.74 -0.23
C PRO A 165 -13.96 3.70 -1.62
N SER A 166 -14.54 4.41 -2.60
CA SER A 166 -13.97 4.53 -3.95
C SER A 166 -12.66 5.30 -3.98
N GLU A 167 -12.51 6.36 -3.18
CA GLU A 167 -11.25 7.10 -3.08
C GLU A 167 -10.15 6.25 -2.46
N LEU A 168 -10.47 5.46 -1.42
CA LEU A 168 -9.52 4.52 -0.84
C LEU A 168 -9.15 3.40 -1.81
N ASN A 169 -10.11 2.85 -2.54
CA ASN A 169 -9.83 1.84 -3.56
C ASN A 169 -8.90 2.40 -4.65
N LYS A 170 -9.18 3.60 -5.14
CA LYS A 170 -8.33 4.24 -6.14
C LYS A 170 -6.91 4.49 -5.61
N PHE A 171 -6.80 4.95 -4.37
CA PHE A 171 -5.50 5.17 -3.74
C PHE A 171 -4.72 3.87 -3.51
N TYR A 172 -5.41 2.77 -3.18
CA TYR A 172 -4.82 1.43 -3.15
C TYR A 172 -4.27 1.04 -4.53
N GLU A 173 -5.09 1.09 -5.58
CA GLU A 173 -4.69 0.75 -6.96
C GLU A 173 -3.47 1.57 -7.41
N ASP A 174 -3.51 2.87 -7.17
CA ASP A 174 -2.42 3.79 -7.49
C ASP A 174 -1.15 3.50 -6.68
N THR A 175 -1.29 3.03 -5.43
CA THR A 175 -0.15 2.57 -4.61
C THR A 175 0.50 1.33 -5.22
N ILE A 176 -0.29 0.40 -5.76
CA ILE A 176 0.23 -0.78 -6.46
C ILE A 176 0.93 -0.36 -7.76
N GLU A 177 0.36 0.57 -8.52
CA GLU A 177 0.99 1.07 -9.75
C GLU A 177 2.32 1.81 -9.48
N VAL A 178 2.35 2.66 -8.45
CA VAL A 178 3.59 3.31 -7.99
C VAL A 178 4.63 2.27 -7.58
N THR A 179 4.22 1.23 -6.86
CA THR A 179 5.11 0.13 -6.49
C THR A 179 5.66 -0.58 -7.73
N ALA A 180 4.81 -0.95 -8.68
CA ALA A 180 5.25 -1.58 -9.92
C ALA A 180 6.25 -0.69 -10.69
N GLY A 181 6.00 0.62 -10.75
CA GLY A 181 6.92 1.60 -11.34
C GLY A 181 8.27 1.66 -10.62
N ILE A 182 8.28 1.59 -9.29
CA ILE A 182 9.51 1.52 -8.47
C ILE A 182 10.30 0.26 -8.83
N PHE A 183 9.67 -0.92 -8.78
CA PHE A 183 10.35 -2.17 -9.09
C PHE A 183 10.90 -2.14 -10.52
N HIS A 184 10.10 -1.66 -11.48
CA HIS A 184 10.54 -1.51 -12.87
C HIS A 184 11.77 -0.59 -12.99
N ALA A 185 11.79 0.56 -12.30
CA ALA A 185 12.92 1.47 -12.32
C ALA A 185 14.22 0.84 -11.78
N PHE A 186 14.11 -0.17 -10.92
CA PHE A 186 15.23 -0.94 -10.38
C PHE A 186 15.53 -2.23 -11.16
N GLY A 187 14.89 -2.43 -12.33
CA GLY A 187 15.07 -3.63 -13.15
C GLY A 187 14.43 -4.89 -12.57
N LEU A 188 13.52 -4.73 -11.61
CA LEU A 188 12.80 -5.82 -10.96
C LEU A 188 11.39 -5.96 -11.54
N VAL A 189 10.83 -7.16 -11.41
CA VAL A 189 9.46 -7.46 -11.83
C VAL A 189 8.57 -7.58 -10.59
N PHE A 190 7.50 -6.79 -10.57
CA PHE A 190 6.36 -6.98 -9.68
C PHE A 190 5.30 -7.78 -10.46
N SER A 191 5.25 -9.10 -10.27
CA SER A 191 4.52 -9.97 -11.20
C SER A 191 3.01 -10.03 -10.93
N GLU A 192 2.22 -10.15 -11.99
CA GLU A 192 0.77 -10.40 -11.88
C GLU A 192 0.47 -11.68 -11.08
N ARG A 193 1.36 -12.67 -11.16
CA ARG A 193 1.25 -13.92 -10.39
C ARG A 193 1.35 -13.67 -8.88
N GLU A 194 2.27 -12.84 -8.45
CA GLU A 194 2.42 -12.48 -7.03
C GLU A 194 1.24 -11.65 -6.54
N TYR A 195 0.76 -10.72 -7.36
CA TYR A 195 -0.47 -9.99 -7.07
C TYR A 195 -1.66 -10.93 -6.89
N LYS A 196 -1.85 -11.90 -7.80
CA LYS A 196 -2.92 -12.92 -7.69
C LYS A 196 -2.77 -13.81 -6.46
N PHE A 197 -1.55 -14.25 -6.16
CA PHE A 197 -1.26 -15.08 -4.99
C PHE A 197 -1.63 -14.36 -3.68
N TRP A 198 -1.25 -13.09 -3.52
CA TRP A 198 -1.58 -12.32 -2.32
C TRP A 198 -3.06 -11.92 -2.26
N GLY A 199 -3.65 -11.58 -3.41
CA GLY A 199 -5.00 -11.06 -3.50
C GLY A 199 -6.07 -12.15 -3.49
N SER A 200 -6.36 -12.71 -4.66
CA SER A 200 -7.57 -13.48 -4.91
C SER A 200 -7.54 -14.88 -4.32
N GLU A 201 -6.39 -15.56 -4.29
CA GLU A 201 -6.30 -16.91 -3.73
C GLU A 201 -6.41 -16.92 -2.20
N GLY A 202 -5.79 -15.94 -1.53
CA GLY A 202 -5.87 -15.80 -0.07
C GLY A 202 -7.27 -15.41 0.41
N ALA A 203 -7.87 -14.38 -0.22
CA ALA A 203 -9.21 -13.90 0.14
C ALA A 203 -10.29 -14.95 -0.10
N LYS A 204 -10.23 -15.63 -1.26
CA LYS A 204 -11.16 -16.71 -1.59
C LYS A 204 -10.97 -17.93 -0.70
N ALA A 205 -9.73 -18.35 -0.43
CA ALA A 205 -9.47 -19.48 0.47
C ALA A 205 -9.97 -19.20 1.90
N PHE A 206 -9.88 -17.96 2.37
CA PHE A 206 -10.44 -17.55 3.66
C PHE A 206 -11.97 -17.67 3.69
N LEU A 207 -12.66 -17.14 2.67
CA LEU A 207 -14.12 -17.24 2.56
C LEU A 207 -14.57 -18.70 2.39
N ASP A 208 -13.94 -19.45 1.48
CA ASP A 208 -14.23 -20.87 1.23
C ASP A 208 -14.07 -21.70 2.51
N LYS A 209 -13.06 -21.40 3.33
CA LYS A 209 -12.88 -22.06 4.63
C LYS A 209 -14.03 -21.74 5.59
N ILE A 210 -14.40 -20.47 5.70
CA ILE A 210 -15.50 -20.02 6.55
C ILE A 210 -16.84 -20.63 6.12
N LEU A 211 -17.10 -20.70 4.82
CA LEU A 211 -18.34 -21.24 4.27
C LEU A 211 -18.40 -22.77 4.42
N ARG A 212 -17.31 -23.50 4.12
CA ARG A 212 -17.26 -24.97 4.20
C ARG A 212 -17.30 -25.52 5.63
N GLU A 213 -16.81 -24.78 6.61
CA GLU A 213 -16.94 -25.16 8.02
C GLU A 213 -18.41 -25.11 8.50
N ASN A 214 -19.31 -24.44 7.76
CA ASN A 214 -20.75 -24.40 8.07
C ASN A 214 -21.59 -25.51 7.41
N ASP A 215 -21.15 -26.10 6.29
CA ASP A 215 -21.86 -27.21 5.62
C ASP A 215 -21.76 -28.57 6.37
N ASN A 216 -20.89 -28.66 7.38
CA ASN A 216 -20.65 -29.88 8.16
C ASN A 216 -21.33 -29.90 9.54
N VAL A 217 -22.32 -29.03 9.78
CA VAL A 217 -23.12 -28.99 11.02
C VAL A 217 -24.58 -29.29 10.75
#